data_AF-A0AAW2R1Z8-F1
#
_entry.id   AF-A0AAW2R1Z8-F1
#
_cell.length_a   1.000
_cell.length_b   1.000
_cell.length_c   1.000
_cell.angle_alpha   90.00
_cell.angle_beta   90.00
_cell.angle_gamma   90.00
#
_symmetry.space_group_name_H-M   'P 1'
#
loop_
_entity.id
_entity.type
_entity.pdbx_description
1 polymer ?
#
loop_
_entity_poly.entity_id
_entity_poly.type
_entity_poly.pdbx_seq_one_letter_code
_entity_poly.pdbx_strand_id
1 'polypeptide(L)'
;MAAQNTTPSYHKTANFLSSSDQLKSYTKLSYNLVISKSVYLFIIPAILCASIHHLSALYFDQTTITDQLHKYYANGRCSFVVGFVSLSSLLMGTIYIHTTIVRRPRKVYLVDFACYKHDPSFLISRDTICRRLETVVSPESIEFCRKVMEKSGVSENAFVYGCNELEFPPKSAFDCGRGRRRL
;
A
#
# COMPACT_ATOMS: atom_id res chain seq x y z
N MET A 1 -14.85 52.74 31.61
CA MET A 1 -15.00 52.93 30.15
C MET A 1 -14.08 51.95 29.44
N ALA A 2 -14.68 51.07 28.63
CA ALA A 2 -14.14 50.20 27.57
C ALA A 2 -12.87 49.37 27.82
N ALA A 3 -13.04 48.09 28.20
CA ALA A 3 -12.06 47.03 27.95
C ALA A 3 -12.22 46.55 26.49
N GLN A 4 -11.12 46.61 25.73
CA GLN A 4 -11.08 46.16 24.34
C GLN A 4 -11.04 44.63 24.29
N ASN A 5 -12.12 44.01 23.81
CA ASN A 5 -12.18 42.58 23.52
C ASN A 5 -11.48 42.31 22.17
N THR A 6 -10.25 41.80 22.20
CA THR A 6 -9.59 41.25 21.01
C THR A 6 -10.01 39.79 20.84
N THR A 7 -10.81 39.50 19.82
CA THR A 7 -11.11 38.12 19.41
C THR A 7 -9.91 37.50 18.70
N PRO A 8 -9.58 36.22 18.96
CA PRO A 8 -8.51 35.55 18.23
C PRO A 8 -8.94 35.27 16.79
N SER A 9 -8.16 35.79 15.84
CA SER A 9 -8.28 35.54 14.41
C SER A 9 -7.85 34.10 14.11
N TYR A 10 -8.81 33.22 13.86
CA TYR A 10 -8.54 31.85 13.42
C TYR A 10 -8.20 31.85 11.92
N HIS A 11 -6.90 31.78 11.62
CA HIS A 11 -6.42 31.61 10.25
C HIS A 11 -6.77 30.19 9.77
N LYS A 12 -7.67 30.09 8.79
CA LYS A 12 -8.04 28.83 8.12
C LYS A 12 -6.85 28.36 7.28
N THR A 13 -6.00 27.51 7.83
CA THR A 13 -4.95 26.81 7.08
C THR A 13 -5.61 25.91 6.04
N ALA A 14 -5.40 26.23 4.76
CA ALA A 14 -5.94 25.46 3.66
C ALA A 14 -5.45 24.01 3.71
N ASN A 15 -6.35 23.10 3.33
CA ASN A 15 -6.20 21.64 3.36
C ASN A 15 -5.16 21.13 2.34
N PHE A 16 -3.88 21.47 2.48
CA PHE A 16 -2.81 20.98 1.60
C PHE A 16 -2.47 19.50 1.84
N LEU A 17 -2.79 18.97 3.02
CA LEU A 17 -2.52 17.57 3.39
C LEU A 17 -3.43 16.59 2.63
N SER A 18 -4.71 16.90 2.44
CA SER A 18 -5.67 16.02 1.76
C SER A 18 -5.34 15.82 0.28
N SER A 19 -4.85 16.86 -0.40
CA SER A 19 -4.40 16.76 -1.80
C SER A 19 -3.17 15.86 -1.95
N SER A 20 -2.25 15.87 -0.98
CA SER A 20 -1.02 15.07 -1.01
C SER A 20 -1.27 13.56 -0.86
N ASP A 21 -2.22 13.17 -0.01
CA ASP A 21 -2.57 11.77 0.22
C ASP A 21 -3.42 11.20 -0.91
N GLN A 22 -4.30 12.01 -1.52
CA GLN A 22 -5.01 11.60 -2.73
C GLN A 22 -4.05 11.39 -3.90
N LEU A 23 -3.06 12.27 -4.10
CA LEU A 23 -2.05 12.12 -5.15
C LEU A 23 -1.16 10.87 -4.92
N LYS A 24 -0.84 10.53 -3.67
CA LYS A 24 -0.17 9.26 -3.32
C LYS A 24 -1.03 8.03 -3.60
N SER A 25 -2.35 8.14 -3.43
CA SER A 25 -3.27 7.04 -3.73
C SER A 25 -3.38 6.78 -5.24
N TYR A 26 -3.52 7.84 -6.04
CA TYR A 26 -3.56 7.76 -7.50
C TYR A 26 -2.23 7.27 -8.12
N THR A 27 -1.09 7.60 -7.50
CA THR A 27 0.22 7.10 -7.95
C THR A 27 0.44 5.61 -7.64
N LYS A 28 -0.11 5.09 -6.53
CA LYS A 28 -0.08 3.64 -6.22
C LYS A 28 -0.91 2.82 -7.22
N LEU A 29 -2.08 3.32 -7.62
CA LEU A 29 -2.97 2.63 -8.56
C LEU A 29 -2.42 2.65 -10.00
N SER A 30 -1.94 3.82 -10.45
CA SER A 30 -1.36 3.95 -11.79
C SER A 30 -0.09 3.11 -11.97
N TYR A 31 0.73 2.94 -10.92
CA TYR A 31 1.91 2.07 -10.95
C TYR A 31 1.57 0.60 -11.20
N ASN A 32 0.57 0.07 -10.48
CA ASN A 32 0.14 -1.31 -10.66
C ASN A 32 -0.41 -1.52 -12.08
N LEU A 33 -1.19 -0.54 -12.58
CA LEU A 33 -1.75 -0.58 -13.93
C LEU A 33 -0.68 -0.52 -15.02
N VAL A 34 0.32 0.37 -14.90
CA VAL A 34 1.41 0.51 -15.88
C VAL A 34 2.28 -0.74 -15.95
N ILE A 35 2.56 -1.39 -14.81
CA ILE A 35 3.38 -2.61 -14.79
C ILE A 35 2.59 -3.83 -15.22
N SER A 36 1.36 -3.99 -14.72
CA SER A 36 0.51 -5.12 -15.06
C SER A 36 0.06 -5.08 -16.53
N LYS A 37 -0.15 -3.89 -17.10
CA LYS A 37 -0.63 -3.71 -18.48
C LYS A 37 0.45 -3.13 -19.41
N SER A 38 1.73 -3.23 -19.05
CA SER A 38 2.85 -2.71 -19.85
C SER A 38 2.87 -3.27 -21.27
N VAL A 39 2.52 -4.55 -21.44
CA VAL A 39 2.46 -5.23 -22.74
C VAL A 39 1.39 -4.64 -23.65
N TYR A 40 0.20 -4.30 -23.12
CA TYR A 40 -0.87 -3.67 -23.90
C TYR A 40 -0.51 -2.25 -24.35
N LEU A 41 0.24 -1.53 -23.50
CA LEU A 41 0.79 -0.21 -23.82
C LEU A 41 1.76 -0.27 -25.01
N PHE A 42 2.40 -1.42 -25.24
CA PHE A 42 3.29 -1.66 -26.38
C PHE A 42 2.57 -2.20 -27.63
N ILE A 43 1.61 -3.12 -27.45
CA ILE A 43 0.90 -3.76 -28.57
C ILE A 43 0.00 -2.76 -29.30
N ILE A 44 -0.68 -1.86 -28.59
CA ILE A 44 -1.64 -0.92 -29.20
C ILE A 44 -0.97 0.05 -30.20
N PRO A 45 0.13 0.75 -29.86
CA PRO A 45 0.83 1.62 -30.81
C PRO A 45 1.48 0.85 -31.97
N ALA A 46 1.98 -0.36 -31.71
CA ALA A 46 2.62 -1.19 -32.73
C ALA A 46 1.62 -1.63 -33.81
N ILE A 47 0.42 -2.08 -33.40
CA ILE A 47 -0.67 -2.44 -34.32
C ILE A 47 -1.14 -1.22 -35.11
N LEU A 48 -1.26 -0.05 -34.46
CA LEU A 48 -1.68 1.18 -35.14
C LEU A 48 -0.66 1.63 -36.20
N CYS A 49 0.64 1.52 -35.92
CA CYS A 49 1.67 1.82 -36.90
C CYS A 49 1.67 0.81 -38.06
N ALA A 50 1.51 -0.48 -37.76
CA ALA A 50 1.46 -1.54 -38.76
C ALA A 50 0.24 -1.41 -39.68
N SER A 51 -0.92 -1.06 -39.13
CA SER A 51 -2.14 -0.86 -39.92
C SER A 51 -2.01 0.35 -40.85
N ILE A 52 -1.52 1.49 -40.34
CA ILE A 52 -1.27 2.69 -41.15
C ILE A 52 -0.26 2.37 -42.28
N HIS A 53 0.81 1.62 -41.98
CA HIS A 53 1.80 1.20 -42.97
C HIS A 53 1.18 0.29 -44.05
N HIS A 54 0.36 -0.69 -43.66
CA HIS A 54 -0.27 -1.62 -44.59
C HIS A 54 -1.29 -0.91 -45.50
N LEU A 55 -2.10 0.00 -44.95
CA LEU A 55 -3.01 0.84 -45.74
C LEU A 55 -2.26 1.74 -46.72
N SER A 56 -1.12 2.30 -46.31
CA SER A 56 -0.26 3.09 -47.20
C SER A 56 0.42 2.26 -48.29
N ALA A 57 0.76 1.00 -48.03
CA ALA A 57 1.36 0.08 -48.99
C ALA A 57 0.35 -0.41 -50.03
N LEU A 58 -0.86 -0.77 -49.60
CA LEU A 58 -1.95 -1.19 -50.49
C LEU A 58 -2.41 -0.09 -51.45
N TYR A 59 -2.35 1.17 -51.04
CA TYR A 59 -2.67 2.31 -51.90
C TYR A 59 -1.66 2.49 -53.06
N PHE A 60 -0.46 1.90 -52.94
CA PHE A 60 0.65 2.10 -53.88
C PHE A 60 0.84 0.93 -54.87
N ASP A 61 0.12 -0.18 -54.70
CA ASP A 61 0.36 -1.47 -55.40
C ASP A 61 -0.12 -1.52 -56.87
N GLN A 62 -0.74 -0.46 -57.41
CA GLN A 62 -1.29 -0.52 -58.78
C GLN A 62 -0.28 -0.17 -59.89
N THR A 63 0.85 0.50 -59.62
CA THR A 63 1.79 0.86 -60.71
C THR A 63 3.26 0.91 -60.28
N THR A 64 4.07 -0.01 -60.82
CA THR A 64 5.54 0.07 -61.01
C THR A 64 6.43 0.00 -59.75
N ILE A 65 6.69 -1.23 -59.30
CA ILE A 65 7.26 -1.59 -57.97
C ILE A 65 8.78 -1.37 -57.82
N THR A 66 9.59 -1.30 -58.89
CA THR A 66 11.06 -1.28 -58.75
C THR A 66 11.68 0.12 -58.76
N ASP A 67 11.17 1.04 -59.57
CA ASP A 67 11.76 2.38 -59.75
C ASP A 67 11.29 3.40 -58.70
N GLN A 68 10.15 3.12 -58.07
CA GLN A 68 9.56 3.94 -57.01
C GLN A 68 10.07 3.57 -55.62
N LEU A 69 10.61 2.36 -55.40
CA LEU A 69 11.18 1.97 -54.11
C LEU A 69 12.39 2.85 -53.75
N HIS A 70 13.24 3.15 -54.73
CA HIS A 70 14.38 4.05 -54.57
C HIS A 70 13.93 5.48 -54.28
N LYS A 71 12.87 5.95 -54.94
CA LYS A 71 12.24 7.26 -54.66
C LYS A 71 11.54 7.28 -53.32
N TYR A 72 10.95 6.18 -52.85
CA TYR A 72 10.27 6.09 -51.56
C TYR A 72 11.26 6.17 -50.38
N TYR A 73 12.43 5.54 -50.51
CA TYR A 73 13.56 5.73 -49.60
C TYR A 73 14.18 7.14 -49.69
N ALA A 74 14.26 7.72 -50.90
CA ALA A 74 14.83 9.05 -51.12
C ALA A 74 13.90 10.22 -50.72
N ASN A 75 12.57 10.03 -50.71
CA ASN A 75 11.59 11.10 -50.54
C ASN A 75 11.25 11.44 -49.07
N GLY A 76 12.11 11.07 -48.11
CA GLY A 76 12.01 11.48 -46.70
C GLY A 76 10.82 10.91 -45.90
N ARG A 77 9.84 10.26 -46.54
CA ARG A 77 8.62 9.75 -45.90
C ARG A 77 8.85 8.48 -45.06
N CYS A 78 9.71 7.57 -45.51
CA CYS A 78 10.21 6.47 -44.67
C CYS A 78 11.03 6.97 -43.49
N SER A 79 11.85 8.00 -43.70
CA SER A 79 12.68 8.59 -42.65
C SER A 79 11.83 9.18 -41.52
N PHE A 80 10.68 9.78 -41.85
CA PHE A 80 9.75 10.29 -40.84
C PHE A 80 9.09 9.18 -40.01
N VAL A 81 8.59 8.12 -40.64
CA VAL A 81 7.93 7.02 -39.90
C VAL A 81 8.95 6.24 -39.06
N VAL A 82 10.10 5.91 -39.63
CA VAL A 82 11.19 5.22 -38.90
C VAL A 82 11.73 6.12 -37.78
N GLY A 83 11.88 7.41 -38.04
CA GLY A 83 12.29 8.40 -37.05
C GLY A 83 11.27 8.54 -35.91
N PHE A 84 9.98 8.55 -36.22
CA PHE A 84 8.90 8.63 -35.24
C PHE A 84 8.81 7.36 -34.37
N VAL A 85 8.93 6.18 -34.98
CA VAL A 85 8.97 4.90 -34.24
C VAL A 85 10.23 4.80 -33.38
N SER A 86 11.38 5.22 -33.90
CA SER A 86 12.64 5.24 -33.15
C SER A 86 12.59 6.22 -31.96
N LEU A 87 12.11 7.44 -32.19
CA LEU A 87 11.99 8.47 -31.16
C LEU A 87 10.95 8.08 -30.09
N SER A 88 9.79 7.56 -30.49
CA SER A 88 8.77 7.10 -29.55
C SER A 88 9.27 5.92 -28.71
N SER A 89 10.01 4.98 -29.31
CA SER A 89 10.63 3.86 -28.57
C SER A 89 11.67 4.34 -27.55
N LEU A 90 12.50 5.32 -27.92
CA LEU A 90 13.49 5.94 -27.03
C LEU A 90 12.84 6.70 -25.87
N LEU A 91 11.83 7.52 -26.15
CA LEU A 91 11.10 8.27 -25.13
C LEU A 91 10.36 7.32 -24.17
N MET A 92 9.74 6.26 -24.67
CA MET A 92 9.07 5.28 -23.82
C MET A 92 10.05 4.45 -23.00
N GLY A 93 11.21 4.08 -23.57
CA GLY A 93 12.28 3.40 -22.85
C GLY A 93 12.83 4.25 -21.70
N THR A 94 13.10 5.53 -21.95
CA THR A 94 13.56 6.47 -20.91
C THR A 94 12.51 6.70 -19.83
N ILE A 95 11.23 6.84 -20.18
CA ILE A 95 10.13 6.95 -19.21
C ILE A 95 10.00 5.68 -18.36
N TYR A 96 10.10 4.49 -18.97
CA TYR A 96 10.04 3.22 -18.26
C TYR A 96 11.20 3.07 -17.27
N ILE A 97 12.43 3.31 -17.74
CA ILE A 97 13.64 3.22 -16.91
C ILE A 97 13.57 4.25 -15.78
N HIS A 98 13.28 5.51 -16.09
CA HIS A 98 13.17 6.58 -15.11
C HIS A 98 12.07 6.30 -14.08
N THR A 99 10.88 5.89 -14.53
CA THR A 99 9.77 5.55 -13.62
C THR A 99 10.12 4.34 -12.74
N THR A 100 10.74 3.31 -13.30
CA THR A 100 11.07 2.08 -12.57
C THR A 100 12.20 2.30 -11.56
N ILE A 101 13.22 3.10 -11.89
CA ILE A 101 14.37 3.35 -11.01
C ILE A 101 14.03 4.40 -9.95
N VAL A 102 13.40 5.53 -10.34
CA VAL A 102 13.15 6.65 -9.43
C VAL A 102 11.95 6.39 -8.53
N ARG A 103 10.94 5.65 -9.00
CA ARG A 103 9.71 5.39 -8.23
C ARG A 103 9.64 4.00 -7.60
N ARG A 104 10.70 3.20 -7.68
CA ARG A 104 10.74 1.93 -6.94
C ARG A 104 10.70 2.23 -5.43
N PRO A 105 9.75 1.67 -4.67
CA PRO A 105 9.79 1.79 -3.21
C PRO A 105 11.08 1.17 -2.69
N ARG A 106 11.89 1.97 -1.99
CA ARG A 106 13.14 1.50 -1.38
C ARG A 106 12.79 0.49 -0.28
N LYS A 107 13.51 -0.63 -0.25
CA LYS A 107 13.36 -1.64 0.81
C LYS A 107 13.75 -0.98 2.14
N VAL A 108 12.80 -0.86 3.05
CA VAL A 108 13.05 -0.44 4.43
C VAL A 108 13.22 -1.71 5.24
N TYR A 109 14.34 -1.80 5.95
CA TYR A 109 14.67 -2.94 6.79
C TYR A 109 14.44 -2.57 8.24
N LEU A 110 13.83 -3.47 9.01
CA LEU A 110 13.80 -3.38 10.46
C LEU A 110 15.21 -3.73 10.96
N VAL A 111 15.99 -2.71 11.33
CA VAL A 111 17.41 -2.86 11.69
C VAL A 111 17.57 -3.43 13.09
N ASP A 112 16.69 -3.06 14.01
CA ASP A 112 16.69 -3.52 15.39
C ASP A 112 15.26 -3.78 15.85
N PHE A 113 15.09 -4.87 16.58
CA PHE A 113 13.82 -5.28 17.16
C PHE A 113 14.07 -5.77 18.58
N ALA A 114 13.85 -4.87 19.54
CA ALA A 114 13.87 -5.20 20.95
C ALA A 114 12.44 -5.16 21.49
N CYS A 115 11.87 -6.34 21.77
CA CYS A 115 10.65 -6.47 22.55
C CYS A 115 10.99 -6.88 23.98
N TYR A 116 10.34 -6.23 24.94
CA TYR A 116 10.40 -6.64 26.33
C TYR A 116 9.72 -8.00 26.48
N LYS A 117 10.50 -9.03 26.82
CA LYS A 117 9.97 -10.32 27.25
C LYS A 117 9.59 -10.21 28.72
N HIS A 118 8.34 -10.52 29.01
CA HIS A 118 7.84 -10.43 30.37
C HIS A 118 8.44 -11.52 31.28
N ASP A 119 8.46 -11.27 32.59
CA ASP A 119 9.02 -12.21 33.56
C ASP A 119 8.24 -13.55 33.48
N PRO A 120 8.93 -14.71 33.45
CA PRO A 120 8.29 -16.03 33.48
C PRO A 120 7.32 -16.22 34.66
N SER A 121 7.40 -15.43 35.73
CA SER A 121 6.43 -15.45 36.83
C SER A 121 4.98 -15.18 36.41
N PHE A 122 4.78 -14.47 35.29
CA PHE A 122 3.46 -14.14 34.75
C PHE A 122 3.00 -15.10 33.66
N LEU A 123 3.81 -16.12 33.36
CA LEU A 123 3.47 -17.13 32.37
C LEU A 123 2.48 -18.12 32.99
N ILE A 124 1.27 -18.18 32.45
CA ILE A 124 0.18 -19.01 32.96
C ILE A 124 -0.36 -19.86 31.82
N SER A 125 -0.69 -21.12 32.11
CA SER A 125 -1.28 -22.01 31.12
C SER A 125 -2.74 -21.65 30.86
N ARG A 126 -3.19 -21.93 29.64
CA ARG A 126 -4.56 -21.71 29.20
C ARG A 126 -5.59 -22.38 30.13
N ASP A 127 -5.29 -23.60 30.60
CA ASP A 127 -6.17 -24.35 31.48
C ASP A 127 -6.29 -23.71 32.86
N THR A 128 -5.18 -23.17 33.38
CA THR A 128 -5.19 -22.40 34.63
C THR A 128 -6.02 -21.13 34.47
N ILE A 129 -5.98 -20.45 33.32
CA ILE A 129 -6.85 -19.29 33.06
C ILE A 129 -8.33 -19.70 33.04
N CYS A 130 -8.69 -20.80 32.38
CA CYS A 130 -10.06 -21.32 32.35
C CYS A 130 -10.59 -21.66 33.76
N ARG A 131 -9.80 -22.37 34.58
CA ARG A 131 -10.15 -22.69 35.97
C ARG A 131 -10.32 -21.45 36.85
N ARG A 132 -9.66 -20.34 36.49
CA ARG A 132 -9.79 -19.09 37.22
C ARG A 132 -11.04 -18.36 36.76
N LEU A 133 -11.31 -18.32 35.45
CA LEU A 133 -12.56 -17.78 34.91
C LEU A 133 -13.79 -18.45 35.50
N GLU A 134 -13.74 -19.74 35.86
CA GLU A 134 -14.80 -20.44 36.60
C GLU A 134 -15.23 -19.75 37.90
N THR A 135 -14.36 -18.97 38.56
CA THR A 135 -14.70 -18.29 39.82
C THR A 135 -15.43 -16.96 39.61
N VAL A 136 -15.44 -16.43 38.39
CA VAL A 136 -15.95 -15.08 38.07
C VAL A 136 -17.07 -15.12 37.02
N VAL A 137 -17.06 -16.13 36.16
CA VAL A 137 -17.92 -16.22 34.98
C VAL A 137 -18.94 -17.35 35.15
N SER A 138 -20.15 -17.16 34.61
CA SER A 138 -21.19 -18.20 34.63
C SER A 138 -20.77 -19.44 33.84
N PRO A 139 -21.19 -20.66 34.22
CA PRO A 139 -20.74 -21.90 33.60
C PRO A 139 -21.00 -21.96 32.09
N GLU A 140 -22.11 -21.37 31.63
CA GLU A 140 -22.49 -21.30 30.21
C GLU A 140 -21.51 -20.43 29.39
N SER A 141 -20.96 -19.39 30.00
CA SER A 141 -20.06 -18.44 29.34
C SER A 141 -18.60 -18.93 29.28
N ILE A 142 -18.23 -19.90 30.12
CA ILE A 142 -16.88 -20.47 30.18
C ILE A 142 -16.55 -21.23 28.91
N GLU A 143 -17.49 -22.02 28.40
CA GLU A 143 -17.33 -22.77 27.16
C GLU A 143 -17.13 -21.84 25.96
N PHE A 144 -17.76 -20.66 25.98
CA PHE A 144 -17.52 -19.60 25.00
C PHE A 144 -16.11 -19.02 25.15
N CYS A 145 -15.70 -18.63 26.37
CA CYS A 145 -14.35 -18.10 26.63
C CYS A 145 -13.25 -19.09 26.20
N ARG A 146 -13.43 -20.39 26.48
CA ARG A 146 -12.52 -21.46 26.06
C ARG A 146 -12.39 -21.54 24.55
N LYS A 147 -13.52 -21.54 23.82
CA LYS A 147 -13.53 -21.54 22.34
C LYS A 147 -12.88 -20.29 21.76
N VAL A 148 -13.06 -19.13 22.38
CA VAL A 148 -12.41 -17.88 21.96
C VAL A 148 -10.89 -17.98 22.14
N MET A 149 -10.41 -18.48 23.29
CA MET A 149 -8.99 -18.70 23.54
C MET A 149 -8.36 -19.72 22.58
N GLU A 150 -9.10 -20.74 22.18
CA GLU A 150 -8.66 -21.73 21.17
C GLU A 150 -8.54 -21.13 19.77
N LYS A 151 -9.44 -20.23 19.40
CA LYS A 151 -9.49 -19.63 18.07
C LYS A 151 -8.64 -18.38 17.90
N SER A 152 -8.24 -17.74 18.99
CA SER A 152 -7.44 -16.50 18.96
C SER A 152 -5.97 -16.71 18.63
N GLY A 153 -5.51 -17.96 18.52
CA GLY A 153 -4.10 -18.29 18.27
C GLY A 153 -3.19 -17.98 19.45
N VAL A 154 -3.77 -17.85 20.66
CA VAL A 154 -3.00 -17.73 21.91
C VAL A 154 -2.27 -19.04 22.16
N SER A 155 -0.96 -18.94 22.43
CA SER A 155 -0.15 -20.11 22.80
C SER A 155 -0.67 -20.78 24.07
N GLU A 156 -0.32 -22.05 24.25
CA GLU A 156 -0.72 -22.84 25.43
C GLU A 156 -0.37 -22.14 26.75
N ASN A 157 0.73 -21.38 26.76
CA ASN A 157 1.11 -20.49 27.83
C ASN A 157 1.00 -19.04 27.37
N ALA A 158 0.41 -18.18 28.19
CA ALA A 158 0.24 -16.76 27.92
C ALA A 158 0.78 -15.93 29.10
N PHE A 159 1.39 -14.79 28.80
CA PHE A 159 1.75 -13.82 29.83
C PHE A 159 0.53 -13.02 30.23
N VAL A 160 0.02 -13.24 31.44
CA VAL A 160 -1.20 -12.58 31.94
C VAL A 160 -0.93 -11.95 33.30
N TYR A 161 -1.24 -10.66 33.42
CA TYR A 161 -1.17 -9.92 34.67
C TYR A 161 -2.44 -10.11 35.49
N GLY A 162 -2.31 -10.20 36.81
CA GLY A 162 -3.46 -10.26 37.73
C GLY A 162 -4.26 -11.58 37.65
N CYS A 163 -3.68 -12.63 37.07
CA CYS A 163 -4.22 -13.99 37.12
C CYS A 163 -3.50 -14.86 38.17
N ASN A 164 -2.78 -14.19 39.09
CA ASN A 164 -2.21 -14.80 40.29
C ASN A 164 -3.33 -15.08 41.32
N GLU A 165 -3.15 -16.10 42.16
CA GLU A 165 -4.18 -16.56 43.11
C GLU A 165 -4.67 -15.47 44.08
N LEU A 166 -3.83 -14.47 44.39
CA LEU A 166 -4.19 -13.38 45.31
C LEU A 166 -4.96 -12.21 44.67
N GLU A 167 -5.03 -12.10 43.34
CA GLU A 167 -5.50 -10.87 42.68
C GLU A 167 -6.57 -11.12 41.60
N PHE A 168 -7.24 -12.28 41.62
CA PHE A 168 -8.30 -12.61 40.67
C PHE A 168 -9.70 -12.36 41.27
N PRO A 169 -10.63 -11.64 40.60
CA PRO A 169 -10.50 -11.00 39.29
C PRO A 169 -9.56 -9.78 39.29
N PRO A 170 -8.78 -9.56 38.20
CA PRO A 170 -7.87 -8.43 38.12
C PRO A 170 -8.64 -7.12 38.21
N LYS A 171 -8.11 -6.18 39.00
CA LYS A 171 -8.66 -4.82 39.08
C LYS A 171 -8.62 -4.17 37.70
N SER A 172 -9.68 -3.45 37.35
CA SER A 172 -9.71 -2.72 36.09
C SER A 172 -8.61 -1.65 36.09
N ALA A 173 -8.07 -1.32 34.90
CA ALA A 173 -7.08 -0.24 34.78
C ALA A 173 -7.60 1.10 35.35
N PHE A 174 -8.92 1.31 35.29
CA PHE A 174 -9.58 2.47 35.89
C PHE A 174 -9.53 2.45 37.42
N ASP A 175 -9.72 1.29 38.07
CA ASP A 175 -9.65 1.16 39.52
C ASP A 175 -8.22 1.35 40.04
N CYS A 176 -7.23 0.79 39.32
CA CYS A 176 -5.82 1.00 39.63
C CYS A 176 -5.41 2.49 39.53
N GLY A 177 -5.94 3.21 38.55
CA GLY A 177 -5.70 4.66 38.40
C GLY A 177 -6.40 5.52 39.46
N ARG A 178 -7.53 5.06 40.00
CA ARG A 178 -8.30 5.80 41.02
C ARG A 178 -7.61 5.80 42.38
N GLY A 179 -6.92 4.72 42.74
CA GLY A 179 -6.15 4.61 43.99
C GLY A 179 -4.87 5.46 44.03
N ARG A 180 -4.23 5.68 42.87
CA ARG A 180 -2.97 6.46 42.77
C ARG A 180 -3.14 7.98 42.91
N ARG A 181 -4.36 8.53 42.83
CA ARG A 181 -4.62 9.98 43.03
C ARG A 181 -4.75 10.38 44.51
N ARG A 182 -4.68 9.43 45.44
CA ARG A 182 -4.79 9.67 46.89
C ARG A 182 -3.44 9.60 47.62
N LEU A 183 -2.33 9.57 46.88
CA LEU A 183 -0.96 9.72 47.36
C LEU A 183 -0.41 11.04 46.82
#